data_AF-A0A0M0BZR2-F1
#
_entry.id   AF-A0A0M0BZR2-F1
#
_cell.length_a   1.000
_cell.length_b   1.000
_cell.length_c   1.000
_cell.angle_alpha   90.00
_cell.angle_beta   90.00
_cell.angle_gamma   90.00
#
_symmetry.space_group_name_H-M   'P 1'
#
loop_
_entity.id
_entity.type
_entity.pdbx_description
1 polymer ?
#
loop_
_entity_poly.entity_id
_entity_poly.type
_entity_poly.pdbx_seq_one_letter_code
_entity_poly.pdbx_strand_id
1 'polypeptide(L)'
;MLALFYPEITITTMILIASLALFILSLPRIITGIFLIDLPNGLRALNAISGSIALVVSTVALLNTNLETQALIYLISLGLVLIGTVRLSIGIIFKIFPSWIRTLSSTAGCFTIIIGVLPFIFPDFESLELILMISISLLLNGVIRIIQGLTKPK
;
A
#
# COMPACT_ATOMS: atom_id res chain seq x y z
N MET A 1 -18.57 2.63 -19.59
CA MET A 1 -20.03 2.84 -19.72
C MET A 1 -20.74 2.70 -18.37
N LEU A 2 -20.50 1.65 -17.56
CA LEU A 2 -21.13 1.48 -16.23
C LEU A 2 -20.93 2.65 -15.23
N ALA A 3 -19.75 3.30 -15.22
CA ALA A 3 -19.42 4.38 -14.29
C ALA A 3 -20.34 5.63 -14.39
N LEU A 4 -20.94 5.87 -15.56
CA LEU A 4 -21.88 6.99 -15.77
C LEU A 4 -23.33 6.63 -15.41
N PHE A 5 -23.66 5.34 -15.38
CA PHE A 5 -25.03 4.86 -15.13
C PHE A 5 -25.24 4.38 -13.69
N TYR A 6 -24.19 3.86 -13.02
CA TYR A 6 -24.24 3.37 -11.65
C TYR A 6 -22.96 3.73 -10.87
N PRO A 7 -22.85 4.98 -10.41
CA PRO A 7 -21.63 5.47 -9.75
C PRO A 7 -21.33 4.72 -8.44
N GLU A 8 -22.35 4.37 -7.65
CA GLU A 8 -22.16 3.69 -6.37
C GLU A 8 -21.53 2.29 -6.52
N ILE A 9 -22.03 1.48 -7.46
CA ILE A 9 -21.49 0.14 -7.74
C ILE A 9 -20.04 0.23 -8.22
N THR A 10 -19.72 1.27 -9.00
CA THR A 10 -18.36 1.50 -9.51
C THR A 10 -17.40 1.82 -8.38
N ILE A 11 -17.79 2.67 -7.43
CA ILE A 11 -16.97 3.05 -6.28
C ILE A 11 -16.71 1.82 -5.39
N THR A 12 -17.74 1.06 -5.04
CA THR A 12 -17.62 -0.12 -4.19
C THR A 12 -16.72 -1.20 -4.82
N THR A 13 -16.84 -1.42 -6.13
CA THR A 13 -15.98 -2.39 -6.84
C THR A 13 -14.52 -1.94 -6.87
N MET A 14 -14.23 -0.65 -7.06
CA MET A 14 -12.86 -0.14 -6.98
C MET A 14 -12.27 -0.27 -5.57
N ILE A 15 -13.06 0.00 -4.52
CA ILE A 15 -12.65 -0.20 -3.12
C ILE A 15 -12.32 -1.66 -2.85
N LEU A 16 -13.12 -2.60 -3.35
CA LEU A 16 -12.87 -4.03 -3.22
C LEU A 16 -11.54 -4.42 -3.88
N ILE A 17 -11.29 -3.94 -5.11
CA ILE A 17 -10.03 -4.20 -5.82
C ILE A 17 -8.84 -3.61 -5.07
N ALA A 18 -8.96 -2.37 -4.58
CA ALA A 18 -7.91 -1.71 -3.80
C ALA A 18 -7.62 -2.44 -2.48
N SER A 19 -8.66 -2.90 -1.79
CA SER A 19 -8.55 -3.69 -0.56
C SER A 19 -7.87 -5.03 -0.80
N LEU A 20 -8.21 -5.71 -1.90
CA LEU A 20 -7.60 -6.96 -2.32
C LEU A 20 -6.13 -6.77 -2.71
N ALA A 21 -5.82 -5.70 -3.43
CA ALA A 21 -4.44 -5.35 -3.75
C ALA A 21 -3.63 -5.05 -2.47
N LEU A 22 -4.21 -4.32 -1.51
CA LEU A 22 -3.56 -4.03 -0.24
C LEU A 22 -3.33 -5.30 0.59
N PHE A 23 -4.29 -6.22 0.59
CA PHE A 23 -4.18 -7.54 1.22
C PHE A 23 -3.00 -8.32 0.66
N ILE A 24 -2.90 -8.43 -0.68
CA ILE A 24 -1.81 -9.13 -1.35
C ILE A 24 -0.46 -8.46 -1.08
N LEU A 25 -0.40 -7.12 -1.10
CA LEU A 25 0.83 -6.38 -0.80
C LEU A 25 1.29 -6.52 0.66
N SER A 26 0.37 -6.86 1.57
CA SER A 26 0.67 -7.04 2.99
C SER A 26 1.42 -8.35 3.26
N LEU A 27 1.13 -9.43 2.53
CA LEU A 27 1.72 -10.74 2.77
C LEU A 27 3.25 -10.78 2.68
N PRO A 28 3.91 -10.24 1.63
CA PRO A 28 5.38 -10.28 1.55
C PRO A 28 6.06 -9.49 2.67
N ARG A 29 5.39 -8.51 3.29
CA ARG A 29 5.97 -7.75 4.42
C ARG A 29 6.06 -8.60 5.67
N ILE A 30 5.02 -9.37 5.95
CA ILE A 30 5.02 -10.32 7.05
C ILE A 30 6.10 -11.37 6.80
N ILE A 31 6.17 -11.91 5.57
CA ILE A 31 7.17 -12.92 5.20
C ILE A 31 8.59 -12.36 5.38
N THR A 32 8.90 -11.20 4.80
CA THR A 32 10.23 -10.59 4.97
C THR A 32 10.53 -10.18 6.41
N GLY A 33 9.51 -9.79 7.18
CA GLY A 33 9.65 -9.45 8.60
C GLY A 33 9.86 -10.66 9.52
N ILE A 34 9.50 -11.87 9.11
CA ILE A 34 9.68 -13.08 9.93
C ILE A 34 10.89 -13.88 9.45
N PHE A 35 11.04 -14.06 8.13
CA PHE A 35 11.95 -15.04 7.55
C PHE A 35 13.28 -14.47 7.04
N LEU A 36 13.37 -13.17 6.71
CA LEU A 36 14.67 -12.62 6.31
C LEU A 36 15.51 -12.23 7.53
N ILE A 37 16.52 -13.05 7.80
CA ILE A 37 17.49 -12.85 8.88
C ILE A 37 18.46 -11.71 8.54
N ASP A 38 18.71 -11.46 7.25
CA ASP A 38 19.62 -10.41 6.77
C ASP A 38 19.09 -8.98 6.98
N LEU A 39 17.83 -8.83 7.41
CA LEU A 39 17.27 -7.53 7.75
C LEU A 39 17.69 -7.10 9.16
N PRO A 40 18.07 -5.82 9.36
CA PRO A 40 18.34 -5.32 10.70
C PRO A 40 17.05 -5.38 11.53
N ASN A 41 17.19 -5.71 12.82
CA ASN A 41 16.08 -6.01 13.72
C ASN A 41 14.95 -4.96 13.70
N GLY A 42 15.29 -3.67 13.60
CA GLY A 42 14.31 -2.58 13.50
C GLY A 42 13.47 -2.61 12.21
N LEU A 43 14.11 -2.83 11.05
CA LEU A 43 13.40 -2.98 9.77
C LEU A 43 12.59 -4.27 9.73
N ARG A 44 13.11 -5.34 10.34
CA ARG A 44 12.42 -6.62 10.42
C ARG A 44 11.13 -6.50 11.22
N ALA A 45 11.20 -5.88 12.40
CA ALA A 45 10.03 -5.55 13.22
C ALA A 45 9.05 -4.63 12.48
N LEU A 46 9.55 -3.58 11.82
CA LEU A 46 8.71 -2.66 11.05
C LEU A 46 7.96 -3.39 9.92
N ASN A 47 8.61 -4.27 9.17
CA ASN A 47 7.99 -5.08 8.12
C ASN A 47 6.90 -6.00 8.68
N ALA A 48 7.19 -6.72 9.77
CA ALA A 48 6.24 -7.63 10.39
C ALA A 48 5.01 -6.87 10.94
N ILE A 49 5.23 -5.82 11.72
CA ILE A 49 4.15 -5.05 12.36
C ILE A 49 3.30 -4.33 11.32
N SER A 50 3.92 -3.60 10.40
CA SER A 50 3.19 -2.89 9.34
C SER A 50 2.44 -3.85 8.43
N GLY A 51 3.04 -4.99 8.09
CA GLY A 51 2.42 -6.02 7.27
C GLY A 51 1.19 -6.62 7.96
N SER A 52 1.30 -6.95 9.24
CA SER A 52 0.20 -7.48 10.03
C SER A 52 -0.94 -6.47 10.16
N ILE A 53 -0.64 -5.21 10.49
CA ILE A 53 -1.68 -4.17 10.62
C ILE A 53 -2.35 -3.92 9.26
N ALA A 54 -1.57 -3.78 8.18
CA ALA A 54 -2.12 -3.57 6.84
C ALA A 54 -2.97 -4.79 6.39
N LEU A 55 -2.59 -6.00 6.77
CA LEU A 55 -3.35 -7.21 6.50
C LEU A 55 -4.69 -7.21 7.25
N VAL A 56 -4.70 -6.87 8.54
CA VAL A 56 -5.94 -6.76 9.32
C VAL A 56 -6.85 -5.70 8.70
N VAL A 57 -6.31 -4.53 8.39
CA VAL A 57 -7.06 -3.40 7.83
C VAL A 57 -7.65 -3.73 6.46
N SER A 58 -6.89 -4.34 5.56
CA SER A 58 -7.43 -4.80 4.27
C SER A 58 -8.47 -5.90 4.41
N THR A 59 -8.30 -6.80 5.38
CA THR A 59 -9.30 -7.85 5.65
C THR A 59 -10.60 -7.24 6.15
N VAL A 60 -10.54 -6.28 7.07
CA VAL A 60 -11.72 -5.54 7.54
C VAL A 60 -12.42 -4.83 6.38
N ALA A 61 -11.66 -4.17 5.50
CA ALA A 61 -12.21 -3.50 4.33
C ALA A 61 -12.85 -4.46 3.31
N LEU A 62 -12.29 -5.67 3.14
CA LEU A 62 -12.83 -6.71 2.25
C LEU A 62 -14.13 -7.32 2.78
N LEU A 63 -14.20 -7.59 4.08
CA LEU A 63 -15.35 -8.29 4.69
C LEU A 63 -16.52 -7.36 4.99
N ASN A 64 -16.26 -6.05 5.17
CA ASN A 64 -17.28 -5.10 5.58
C ASN A 64 -17.56 -4.06 4.48
N THR A 65 -18.01 -4.52 3.31
CA THR A 65 -18.39 -3.64 2.19
C THR A 65 -19.62 -2.77 2.48
N ASN A 66 -20.34 -3.05 3.56
CA ASN A 66 -21.50 -2.28 4.00
C ASN A 66 -21.14 -1.05 4.84
N LEU A 67 -19.86 -0.86 5.16
CA LEU A 67 -19.38 0.37 5.80
C LEU A 67 -19.55 1.56 4.86
N GLU A 68 -19.63 2.75 5.43
CA GLU A 68 -19.60 3.99 4.65
C GLU A 68 -18.34 4.03 3.78
N THR A 69 -18.52 4.37 2.50
CA THR A 69 -17.47 4.45 1.48
C THR A 69 -16.23 5.20 1.97
N GLN A 70 -16.44 6.31 2.69
CA GLN A 70 -15.36 7.11 3.26
C GLN A 70 -14.56 6.36 4.32
N ALA A 71 -15.22 5.58 5.19
CA ALA A 71 -14.54 4.77 6.19
C ALA A 71 -13.65 3.71 5.55
N LEU A 72 -14.11 3.07 4.46
CA LEU A 72 -13.30 2.11 3.71
C LEU A 72 -12.08 2.76 3.06
N ILE A 73 -12.24 3.96 2.51
CA ILE A 73 -11.14 4.75 1.95
C ILE A 73 -10.11 5.05 3.05
N TYR A 74 -10.53 5.48 4.24
CA TYR A 74 -9.61 5.75 5.36
C TYR A 74 -8.86 4.51 5.83
N LEU A 75 -9.52 3.35 5.89
CA LEU A 75 -8.87 2.08 6.20
C LEU A 75 -7.78 1.76 5.18
N ILE A 76 -8.10 1.78 3.89
CA ILE A 76 -7.12 1.52 2.83
C ILE A 76 -5.95 2.51 2.90
N SER A 77 -6.25 3.78 3.18
CA SER A 77 -5.28 4.86 3.28
C SER A 77 -4.32 4.67 4.44
N LEU A 78 -4.81 4.23 5.60
CA LEU A 78 -3.96 3.83 6.72
C LEU A 78 -3.03 2.69 6.33
N GLY A 79 -3.55 1.67 5.65
CA GLY A 79 -2.75 0.59 5.08
C GLY A 79 -1.66 1.12 4.14
N LEU A 80 -1.97 2.09 3.28
CA LEU A 80 -1.00 2.72 2.38
C LEU A 80 0.10 3.48 3.12
N VAL A 81 -0.22 4.21 4.20
CA VAL A 81 0.80 4.90 5.01
C VAL A 81 1.77 3.91 5.63
N LEU A 82 1.26 2.82 6.22
CA LEU A 82 2.11 1.73 6.72
C LEU A 82 2.91 1.08 5.59
N ILE A 83 2.32 1.01 4.39
CA ILE A 83 3.01 0.50 3.23
C ILE A 83 4.18 1.40 2.82
N GLY A 84 3.92 2.69 2.69
CA GLY A 84 4.89 3.68 2.27
C GLY A 84 6.05 3.83 3.26
N THR A 85 5.78 3.85 4.57
CA THR A 85 6.82 4.00 5.61
C THR A 85 7.90 2.91 5.52
N VAL A 86 7.49 1.65 5.46
CA VAL A 86 8.41 0.52 5.34
C VAL A 86 9.22 0.58 4.05
N ARG A 87 8.57 0.94 2.95
CA ARG A 87 9.24 1.01 1.66
C ARG A 87 10.27 2.13 1.63
N LEU A 88 9.94 3.27 2.22
CA LEU A 88 10.85 4.38 2.43
C LEU A 88 12.06 3.92 3.28
N SER A 89 11.81 3.21 4.37
CA SER A 89 12.88 2.68 5.22
C SER A 89 13.80 1.69 4.48
N ILE A 90 13.26 0.79 3.64
CA ILE A 90 14.06 -0.13 2.83
C ILE A 90 14.94 0.64 1.85
N GLY A 91 14.41 1.65 1.15
CA GLY A 91 15.18 2.46 0.20
C GLY A 91 16.36 3.19 0.85
N ILE A 92 16.16 3.73 2.07
CA ILE A 92 17.17 4.49 2.80
C ILE A 92 18.21 3.56 3.43
N ILE A 93 17.75 2.57 4.20
CA ILE A 93 18.59 1.80 5.13
C ILE A 93 19.22 0.58 4.45
N PHE A 94 18.53 -0.05 3.49
CA PHE A 94 18.93 -1.36 2.99
C PHE A 94 19.78 -1.26 1.71
N LYS A 95 21.07 -1.60 1.82
CA LYS A 95 22.05 -1.50 0.72
C LYS A 95 22.14 -2.73 -0.19
N ILE A 96 21.28 -3.74 0.00
CA ILE A 96 21.30 -5.01 -0.78
C ILE A 96 20.97 -4.78 -2.25
N PHE A 97 20.12 -3.81 -2.56
CA PHE A 97 19.72 -3.50 -3.93
C PHE A 97 20.61 -2.44 -4.58
N PRO A 98 20.76 -2.46 -5.91
CA PRO A 98 21.45 -1.40 -6.65
C PRO A 98 20.83 -0.02 -6.37
N SER A 99 21.65 1.03 -6.46
CA SER A 99 21.30 2.40 -6.08
C SER A 99 20.03 2.90 -6.78
N TRP A 100 19.80 2.54 -8.03
CA TRP A 100 18.61 2.94 -8.80
C TRP A 100 17.31 2.33 -8.26
N ILE A 101 17.34 1.09 -7.75
CA ILE A 101 16.16 0.46 -7.12
C ILE A 101 15.90 1.08 -5.77
N ARG A 102 16.96 1.41 -5.02
CA ARG A 102 16.83 2.07 -3.72
C ARG A 102 16.17 3.44 -3.85
N THR A 103 16.62 4.26 -4.80
CA THR A 103 16.00 5.57 -5.05
C THR A 103 14.56 5.41 -5.49
N LEU A 104 14.28 4.52 -6.45
CA LEU A 104 12.91 4.24 -6.90
C LEU A 104 11.99 3.79 -5.74
N SER A 105 12.49 2.92 -4.86
CA SER A 105 11.75 2.45 -3.69
C SER A 105 11.50 3.57 -2.70
N SER A 106 12.50 4.40 -2.42
CA SER A 106 12.37 5.53 -1.49
C SER A 106 11.37 6.57 -2.01
N THR A 107 11.49 6.96 -3.29
CA THR A 107 10.57 7.91 -3.93
C THR A 107 9.15 7.38 -3.97
N ALA A 108 8.95 6.12 -4.34
CA ALA A 108 7.63 5.51 -4.30
C ALA A 108 7.08 5.38 -2.88
N GLY A 109 7.94 5.11 -1.89
CA GLY A 109 7.59 5.12 -0.47
C GLY A 109 7.04 6.48 -0.05
N CYS A 110 7.76 7.56 -0.32
CA CYS A 110 7.28 8.93 -0.07
C CYS A 110 5.94 9.19 -0.75
N PHE A 111 5.82 8.88 -2.04
CA PHE A 111 4.58 9.09 -2.80
C PHE A 111 3.40 8.31 -2.23
N THR A 112 3.64 7.06 -1.80
CA THR A 112 2.64 6.20 -1.16
C THR A 112 2.15 6.79 0.15
N ILE A 113 3.06 7.32 0.98
CA ILE A 113 2.71 7.99 2.24
C ILE A 113 1.87 9.22 1.96
N ILE A 114 2.30 10.08 1.03
CA ILE A 114 1.57 11.32 0.69
C ILE A 114 0.14 10.98 0.28
N ILE A 115 -0.03 10.03 -0.64
CA ILE A 115 -1.36 9.58 -1.08
C ILE A 115 -2.17 8.99 0.08
N GLY A 116 -1.56 8.18 0.95
CA GLY A 116 -2.24 7.61 2.10
C GLY A 116 -2.64 8.64 3.16
N VAL A 117 -2.00 9.81 3.19
CA VAL A 117 -2.33 10.88 4.14
C VAL A 117 -3.40 11.83 3.58
N LEU A 118 -3.48 12.01 2.27
CA LEU A 118 -4.39 12.98 1.64
C LEU A 118 -5.86 12.87 2.08
N PRO A 119 -6.47 11.67 2.17
CA PRO A 119 -7.85 11.53 2.65
C PRO A 119 -8.07 12.11 4.05
N PHE A 120 -7.05 12.07 4.93
CA PHE A 120 -7.15 12.60 6.28
C PHE A 120 -7.03 14.13 6.34
N ILE A 121 -6.32 14.74 5.39
CA ILE A 121 -6.11 16.20 5.34
C ILE A 121 -7.26 16.88 4.59
N PHE A 122 -7.73 16.25 3.51
CA PHE A 122 -8.72 16.79 2.60
C PHE A 122 -9.94 15.85 2.54
N PRO A 123 -10.80 15.85 3.57
CA PRO A 123 -11.99 15.00 3.61
C PRO A 123 -13.04 15.40 2.56
N ASP A 124 -12.93 16.61 2.00
CA ASP A 124 -13.84 17.15 0.99
C ASP A 124 -13.61 16.56 -0.42
N PHE A 125 -12.54 15.78 -0.64
CA PHE A 125 -12.31 15.15 -1.93
C PHE A 125 -13.38 14.11 -2.26
N GLU A 126 -13.74 14.04 -3.53
CA GLU A 126 -14.68 13.04 -3.99
C GLU A 126 -14.08 11.64 -3.86
N SER A 127 -14.92 10.68 -3.47
CA SER A 127 -14.49 9.28 -3.26
C SER A 127 -13.78 8.70 -4.49
N LEU A 128 -14.21 9.07 -5.70
CA LEU A 128 -13.64 8.61 -6.95
C LEU A 128 -12.20 9.10 -7.14
N GLU A 129 -11.93 10.38 -6.85
CA GLU A 129 -10.58 10.96 -6.96
C GLU A 129 -9.61 10.30 -5.99
N LEU A 130 -10.03 10.13 -4.73
CA LEU A 130 -9.21 9.46 -3.71
C LEU A 130 -8.87 8.02 -4.11
N ILE A 131 -9.87 7.27 -4.59
CA ILE A 131 -9.68 5.89 -5.05
C ILE A 131 -8.75 5.81 -6.26
N LEU A 132 -8.83 6.76 -7.18
CA LEU A 132 -7.93 6.83 -8.33
C LEU A 132 -6.47 6.99 -7.85
N MET A 133 -6.23 7.91 -6.92
CA MET A 133 -4.90 8.14 -6.35
C MET A 133 -4.38 6.91 -5.61
N ILE A 134 -5.23 6.29 -4.77
CA ILE A 134 -4.93 5.04 -4.07
C ILE A 134 -4.55 3.94 -5.06
N SER A 135 -5.31 3.80 -6.15
CA SER A 135 -5.07 2.78 -7.19
C SER A 135 -3.72 2.99 -7.88
N ILE A 136 -3.38 4.23 -8.23
CA ILE A 136 -2.06 4.58 -8.81
C ILE A 136 -0.94 4.21 -7.84
N SER A 137 -1.11 4.53 -6.54
CA SER A 137 -0.16 4.19 -5.49
C SER A 137 0.05 2.68 -5.37
N LEU A 138 -1.03 1.90 -5.36
CA LEU A 138 -0.98 0.43 -5.32
C LEU A 138 -0.29 -0.15 -6.55
N LEU A 139 -0.57 0.39 -7.74
CA LEU A 139 0.04 -0.04 -9.00
C LEU A 139 1.56 0.22 -8.98
N LEU A 140 1.99 1.43 -8.60
CA LEU A 140 3.41 1.75 -8.43
C LEU A 140 4.07 0.81 -7.42
N ASN A 141 3.34 0.44 -6.36
CA ASN A 141 3.81 -0.55 -5.39
C ASN A 141 4.00 -1.93 -6.00
N GLY A 142 3.02 -2.41 -6.78
CA GLY A 142 3.11 -3.67 -7.52
C GLY A 142 4.30 -3.70 -8.50
N VAL A 143 4.42 -2.69 -9.36
CA VAL A 143 5.47 -2.63 -10.39
C VAL A 143 6.87 -2.69 -9.76
N ILE A 144 7.12 -1.88 -8.73
CA ILE A 144 8.44 -1.86 -8.08
C ILE A 144 8.76 -3.19 -7.39
N ARG A 145 7.76 -3.90 -6.87
CA ARG A 145 7.98 -5.25 -6.31
C ARG A 145 8.37 -6.26 -7.37
N ILE A 146 7.72 -6.21 -8.53
CA ILE A 146 8.09 -7.06 -9.67
C ILE A 146 9.54 -6.77 -10.07
N ILE A 147 9.90 -5.49 -10.21
CA ILE A 147 11.28 -5.08 -10.54
C ILE A 147 12.29 -5.59 -9.50
N GLN A 148 11.99 -5.45 -8.21
CA GLN A 148 12.83 -5.95 -7.11
C GLN A 148 12.99 -7.46 -7.17
N GLY A 149 11.94 -8.21 -7.48
CA GLY A 149 11.98 -9.66 -7.62
C GLY A 149 12.80 -10.14 -8.83
N LEU A 150 12.82 -9.36 -9.91
CA LEU A 150 13.61 -9.68 -11.11
C LEU A 150 15.08 -9.26 -11.00
N THR A 151 15.41 -8.33 -10.11
CA THR A 151 16.76 -7.80 -10.00
C THR A 151 17.60 -8.61 -9.02
N LYS A 152 18.77 -9.07 -9.49
CA LYS A 152 19.71 -9.79 -8.64
C LYS A 152 20.20 -8.89 -7.50
N PRO A 153 20.21 -9.38 -6.25
CA PRO A 153 20.84 -8.66 -5.14
C PRO A 153 22.35 -8.53 -5.41
N LYS A 154 22.95 -7.45 -4.89
CA LYS A 154 24.40 -7.25 -4.94
C LYS A 154 25.13 -8.12 -3.95
#